data_AF-A0A5S9XHT9-F1
#
_entry.id   AF-A0A5S9XHT9-F1
#
_cell.length_a   1.000
_cell.length_b   1.000
_cell.length_c   1.000
_cell.angle_alpha   90.00
_cell.angle_beta   90.00
_cell.angle_gamma   90.00
#
_symmetry.space_group_name_H-M   'P 1'
#
loop_
_entity.id
_entity.type
_entity.pdbx_description
1 polymer ?
#
loop_
_entity_poly.entity_id
_entity_poly.type
_entity_poly.pdbx_seq_one_letter_code
_entity_poly.pdbx_strand_id
1 'polypeptide(L)'
;MGGNFPLLLLKLISHRQGLLRVCEFTLAEIEHFVDPGNKSHPKFSDVANFEFLMFPREEQMSGQSAKKLCLGEVVAKGTVNKETVGYFIARVYLFLVRLGTDKEQLRFRQHFANEMARYAADCLDAEFESSYGWIECVGIADRSAFDLRAHSKLVITPVKKELVLAFKGNQKHVVKSLDIE
;
A
#
# COMPACT_ATOMS: atom_id res chain seq x y z
N MET A 1 17.10 8.97 -16.03
CA MET A 1 15.79 9.60 -15.72
C MET A 1 15.84 10.03 -14.26
N GLY A 2 15.94 11.33 -14.00
CA GLY A 2 15.89 11.86 -12.63
C GLY A 2 14.45 12.17 -12.27
N GLY A 3 13.80 11.27 -11.52
CA GLY A 3 12.55 11.60 -10.84
C GLY A 3 12.87 12.22 -9.50
N ASN A 4 12.35 13.42 -9.22
CA ASN A 4 12.39 13.98 -7.88
C ASN A 4 11.30 13.31 -7.05
N PHE A 5 11.70 12.49 -6.07
CA PHE A 5 10.81 11.96 -5.06
C PHE A 5 10.71 12.95 -3.89
N PRO A 6 9.54 13.11 -3.28
CA PRO A 6 9.36 14.05 -2.18
C PRO A 6 10.14 13.63 -0.93
N LEU A 7 10.55 14.63 -0.17
CA LEU A 7 11.17 14.49 1.13
C LEU A 7 10.09 14.42 2.21
N LEU A 8 10.15 13.43 3.11
CA LEU A 8 9.23 13.28 4.22
C LEU A 8 9.93 13.60 5.55
N LEU A 9 9.24 14.35 6.42
CA LEU A 9 9.68 14.61 7.79
C LEU A 9 8.85 13.81 8.80
N LEU A 10 9.53 13.13 9.72
CA LEU A 10 8.94 12.45 10.87
C LEU A 10 9.49 13.02 12.18
N LYS A 11 8.61 13.26 13.17
CA LYS A 11 9.03 13.62 14.53
C LYS A 11 9.26 12.36 15.36
N LEU A 12 10.51 11.92 15.45
CA LEU A 12 10.88 10.73 16.22
C LEU A 12 11.35 11.09 17.64
N ILE A 13 10.98 10.25 18.62
CA ILE A 13 11.35 10.43 20.03
C ILE A 13 12.84 10.12 20.28
N SER A 14 13.46 9.25 19.47
CA SER A 14 14.87 8.88 19.60
C SER A 14 15.45 8.41 18.26
N HIS A 15 16.61 8.97 17.91
CA HIS A 15 17.42 8.55 16.75
C HIS A 15 18.32 7.39 17.18
N ARG A 16 18.04 6.19 16.68
CA ARG A 16 18.85 4.98 16.94
C ARG A 16 18.97 4.21 15.62
N GLN A 17 19.95 3.33 15.47
CA GLN A 17 20.09 2.46 14.29
C GLN A 17 20.38 3.20 12.95
N GLY A 18 21.03 4.36 13.01
CA GLY A 18 21.53 5.07 11.83
C GLY A 18 20.43 5.45 10.84
N LEU A 19 20.59 5.05 9.58
CA LEU A 19 19.66 5.37 8.48
C LEU A 19 18.27 4.74 8.62
N LEU A 20 18.13 3.73 9.48
CA LEU A 20 16.86 3.02 9.67
C LEU A 20 15.82 3.85 10.42
N ARG A 21 16.24 4.90 11.14
CA ARG A 21 15.35 5.72 11.95
C ARG A 21 15.82 7.17 11.97
N VAL A 22 15.44 7.88 10.92
CA VAL A 22 15.80 9.28 10.67
C VAL A 22 14.57 10.18 10.69
N CYS A 23 14.75 11.45 11.07
CA CYS A 23 13.65 12.44 11.04
C CYS A 23 13.35 12.95 9.63
N GLU A 24 14.22 12.68 8.66
CA GLU A 24 14.10 13.15 7.29
C GLU A 24 14.61 12.06 6.35
N PHE A 25 13.79 11.66 5.39
CA PHE A 25 14.14 10.68 4.36
C PHE A 25 13.31 10.88 3.10
N THR A 26 13.84 10.42 1.97
CA THR A 26 13.11 10.42 0.71
C THR A 26 12.18 9.22 0.65
N LEU A 27 10.92 9.44 0.31
CA LEU A 27 9.93 8.39 0.18
C LEU A 27 9.35 8.38 -1.24
N ALA A 28 9.19 7.18 -1.79
CA ALA A 28 8.48 6.96 -3.04
C ALA A 28 7.17 6.22 -2.73
N GLU A 29 6.05 6.85 -3.03
CA GLU A 29 4.71 6.28 -2.83
C GLU A 29 3.98 6.13 -4.17
N ILE A 30 3.16 5.09 -4.27
CA ILE A 30 2.28 4.86 -5.41
C ILE A 30 0.87 4.65 -4.87
N GLU A 31 -0.03 5.58 -5.20
CA GLU A 31 -1.46 5.44 -4.94
C GLU A 31 -2.13 4.81 -6.17
N HIS A 32 -2.57 3.55 -6.04
CA HIS A 32 -3.19 2.81 -7.13
C HIS A 32 -4.69 2.64 -6.89
N PHE A 33 -5.50 3.39 -7.64
CA PHE A 33 -6.95 3.36 -7.53
C PHE A 33 -7.55 2.26 -8.41
N VAL A 34 -8.41 1.43 -7.82
CA VAL A 34 -9.14 0.36 -8.50
C VAL A 34 -10.62 0.42 -8.16
N ASP A 35 -11.44 -0.11 -9.07
CA ASP A 35 -12.87 -0.34 -8.80
C ASP A 35 -13.00 -1.39 -7.68
N PRO A 36 -13.68 -1.09 -6.56
CA PRO A 36 -13.88 -2.04 -5.47
C PRO A 36 -14.67 -3.30 -5.88
N GLY A 37 -15.49 -3.22 -6.92
CA GLY A 37 -16.23 -4.37 -7.47
C GLY A 37 -15.37 -5.29 -8.33
N ASN A 38 -14.20 -4.83 -8.79
CA ASN A 38 -13.30 -5.61 -9.64
C ASN A 38 -12.04 -6.02 -8.87
N LYS A 39 -11.92 -7.32 -8.60
CA LYS A 39 -10.73 -7.88 -7.91
C LYS A 39 -9.59 -8.27 -8.85
N SER A 40 -9.80 -8.19 -10.16
CA SER A 40 -8.81 -8.61 -11.16
C SER A 40 -7.76 -7.54 -11.45
N HIS A 41 -6.59 -7.98 -11.88
CA HIS A 41 -5.55 -7.10 -12.40
C HIS A 41 -5.09 -7.61 -13.78
N PRO A 42 -5.11 -6.77 -14.84
CA PRO A 42 -4.88 -7.23 -16.23
C PRO A 42 -3.54 -7.94 -16.47
N LYS A 43 -2.54 -7.69 -15.62
CA LYS A 43 -1.18 -8.26 -15.72
C LYS A 43 -0.86 -9.26 -14.60
N PHE A 44 -1.87 -9.72 -13.86
CA PHE A 44 -1.64 -10.67 -12.77
C PHE A 44 -1.16 -12.03 -13.31
N SER A 45 -1.65 -12.46 -14.47
CA SER A 45 -1.21 -13.67 -15.16
C SER A 45 0.30 -13.74 -15.35
N ASP A 46 0.96 -12.59 -15.58
CA ASP A 46 2.39 -12.50 -15.83
C ASP A 46 3.22 -12.85 -14.58
N VAL A 47 2.62 -12.78 -13.40
CA VAL A 47 3.27 -13.00 -12.11
C VAL A 47 2.60 -14.09 -11.28
N ALA A 48 1.57 -14.77 -11.78
CA ALA A 48 0.81 -15.74 -10.99
C ALA A 48 1.69 -16.92 -10.50
N ASN A 49 2.66 -17.35 -11.30
CA ASN A 49 3.58 -18.45 -10.96
C ASN A 49 4.82 -17.98 -10.16
N PHE A 50 4.84 -16.73 -9.72
CA PHE A 50 5.96 -16.16 -8.99
C PHE A 50 6.03 -16.71 -7.56
N GLU A 51 7.20 -17.20 -7.14
CA GLU A 51 7.44 -17.67 -5.79
C GLU A 51 8.23 -16.65 -4.97
N PHE A 52 7.83 -16.49 -3.71
CA PHE A 52 8.49 -15.58 -2.77
C PHE A 52 8.39 -16.11 -1.35
N LEU A 53 9.30 -15.64 -0.49
CA LEU A 53 9.26 -15.93 0.93
C LEU A 53 8.18 -15.06 1.58
N MET A 54 7.08 -15.68 1.96
CA MET A 54 5.97 -15.02 2.64
C MET A 54 5.93 -15.44 4.10
N PHE A 55 5.56 -14.50 4.99
CA PHE A 55 5.29 -14.78 6.39
C PHE A 55 3.83 -14.45 6.71
N PRO A 56 2.89 -15.37 6.44
CA PRO A 56 1.47 -15.11 6.65
C PRO A 56 1.14 -15.03 8.15
N ARG A 57 -0.04 -14.48 8.44
CA ARG A 57 -0.49 -14.26 9.82
C ARG A 57 -0.60 -15.56 10.63
N GLU A 58 -1.05 -16.64 10.02
CA GLU A 58 -1.24 -17.95 10.67
C GLU A 58 0.10 -18.55 11.13
N GLU A 59 1.11 -18.52 10.28
CA GLU A 59 2.48 -18.95 10.60
C GLU A 59 3.09 -18.11 11.71
N GLN A 60 2.89 -16.79 11.68
CA GLN A 60 3.35 -15.90 12.75
C GLN A 60 2.73 -16.25 14.11
N MET A 61 1.41 -16.46 14.15
CA MET A 61 0.70 -16.81 15.39
C MET A 61 1.08 -18.20 15.93
N SER A 62 1.41 -19.14 15.04
CA SER A 62 1.80 -20.50 15.40
C SER A 62 3.29 -20.67 15.69
N GLY A 63 4.08 -19.58 15.64
CA GLY A 63 5.52 -19.61 15.88
C GLY A 63 6.30 -20.33 14.78
N GLN A 64 5.72 -20.50 13.60
CA GLN A 64 6.39 -21.08 12.44
C GLN A 64 7.24 -20.02 11.72
N SER A 65 8.14 -20.48 10.87
CA SER A 65 8.92 -19.60 10.00
C SER A 65 8.12 -19.16 8.76
N ALA A 66 8.61 -18.12 8.09
CA ALA A 66 8.19 -17.79 6.74
C ALA A 66 8.37 -18.99 5.79
N LYS A 67 7.55 -19.06 4.73
CA LYS A 67 7.52 -20.15 3.75
C LYS A 67 7.59 -19.60 2.33
N LYS A 68 8.25 -20.34 1.44
CA LYS A 68 8.19 -20.05 0.00
C LYS A 68 6.81 -20.47 -0.51
N LEU A 69 6.06 -19.51 -1.06
CA LEU A 69 4.70 -19.70 -1.56
C LEU A 69 4.56 -19.17 -2.98
N CYS A 70 3.70 -19.81 -3.77
CA CYS A 70 3.32 -19.35 -5.10
C CYS A 70 2.25 -18.25 -5.00
N LEU A 71 2.48 -17.13 -5.67
CA LEU A 71 1.60 -15.95 -5.59
C LEU A 71 0.17 -16.24 -6.04
N GLY A 72 0.00 -17.01 -7.11
CA GLY A 72 -1.32 -17.41 -7.61
C GLY A 72 -2.10 -18.22 -6.60
N GLU A 73 -1.45 -19.14 -5.88
CA GLU A 73 -2.07 -19.94 -4.83
C GLU A 73 -2.46 -19.10 -3.62
N VAL A 74 -1.58 -18.17 -3.22
CA VAL A 74 -1.83 -17.24 -2.10
C VAL A 74 -3.03 -16.35 -2.37
N VAL A 75 -3.16 -15.84 -3.60
CA VAL A 75 -4.33 -15.03 -4.02
C VAL A 75 -5.58 -15.90 -4.12
N ALA A 76 -5.49 -17.10 -4.71
CA ALA A 76 -6.62 -18.02 -4.82
C ALA A 76 -7.17 -18.48 -3.46
N LYS A 77 -6.28 -18.70 -2.48
CA LYS A 77 -6.64 -19.03 -1.08
C LYS A 77 -7.26 -17.84 -0.34
N GLY A 78 -7.10 -16.61 -0.86
CA GLY A 78 -7.56 -15.39 -0.22
C GLY A 78 -6.66 -14.91 0.92
N THR A 79 -5.44 -15.45 1.05
CA THR A 79 -4.45 -14.93 1.99
C THR A 79 -3.98 -13.53 1.56
N VAL A 80 -3.90 -13.28 0.25
CA VAL A 80 -3.81 -11.95 -0.35
C VAL A 80 -5.15 -11.65 -1.03
N ASN A 81 -5.83 -10.59 -0.59
CA ASN A 81 -7.25 -10.38 -0.90
C ASN A 81 -7.60 -10.06 -2.37
N LYS A 82 -6.65 -9.51 -3.15
CA LYS A 82 -6.89 -9.01 -4.52
C LYS A 82 -5.69 -9.28 -5.42
N GLU A 83 -5.94 -9.51 -6.71
CA GLU A 83 -4.88 -9.69 -7.70
C GLU A 83 -3.99 -8.45 -7.82
N THR A 84 -4.55 -7.25 -7.64
CA THR A 84 -3.79 -5.99 -7.65
C THR A 84 -2.71 -5.98 -6.57
N VAL A 85 -3.05 -6.39 -5.34
CA VAL A 85 -2.08 -6.47 -4.24
C VAL A 85 -1.01 -7.52 -4.57
N GLY A 86 -1.44 -8.70 -5.06
CA GLY A 86 -0.52 -9.73 -5.52
C GLY A 86 0.45 -9.24 -6.60
N TYR A 87 -0.06 -8.55 -7.61
CA TYR A 87 0.75 -7.97 -8.67
C TYR A 87 1.80 -7.00 -8.12
N PHE A 88 1.43 -6.11 -7.20
CA PHE A 88 2.40 -5.19 -6.60
C PHE A 88 3.41 -5.87 -5.69
N ILE A 89 3.05 -6.96 -4.98
CA ILE A 89 4.01 -7.80 -4.25
C ILE A 89 5.11 -8.29 -5.20
N ALA A 90 4.74 -8.89 -6.32
CA ALA A 90 5.71 -9.38 -7.31
C ALA A 90 6.55 -8.23 -7.90
N ARG A 91 5.93 -7.09 -8.21
CA ARG A 91 6.65 -5.93 -8.77
C ARG A 91 7.65 -5.33 -7.78
N VAL A 92 7.28 -5.24 -6.50
CA VAL A 92 8.18 -4.80 -5.42
C VAL A 92 9.33 -5.79 -5.28
N TYR A 93 9.06 -7.09 -5.20
CA TYR A 93 10.12 -8.09 -5.13
C TYR A 93 11.11 -7.97 -6.30
N LEU A 94 10.61 -7.94 -7.54
CA LEU A 94 11.44 -7.85 -8.74
C LEU A 94 12.27 -6.57 -8.76
N PHE A 95 11.70 -5.46 -8.26
CA PHE A 95 12.40 -4.20 -8.13
C PHE A 95 13.53 -4.27 -7.10
N LEU A 96 13.25 -4.77 -5.88
CA LEU A 96 14.25 -4.87 -4.81
C LEU A 96 15.39 -5.81 -5.17
N VAL A 97 15.09 -6.97 -5.75
CA VAL A 97 16.11 -7.91 -6.25
C VAL A 97 16.97 -7.26 -7.35
N ARG A 98 16.36 -6.48 -8.24
CA ARG A 98 17.09 -5.74 -9.28
C ARG A 98 18.01 -4.66 -8.71
N LEU A 99 17.70 -4.09 -7.55
CA LEU A 99 18.56 -3.16 -6.83
C LEU A 99 19.74 -3.85 -6.12
N GLY A 100 19.74 -5.18 -6.04
CA GLY A 100 20.84 -5.97 -5.50
C GLY A 100 20.54 -6.67 -4.17
N THR A 101 19.29 -6.69 -3.70
CA THR A 101 18.95 -7.45 -2.49
C THR A 101 19.08 -8.97 -2.74
N ASP A 102 19.71 -9.65 -1.78
CA ASP A 102 19.65 -11.11 -1.67
C ASP A 102 18.21 -11.61 -1.46
N LYS A 103 17.82 -12.59 -2.28
CA LYS A 103 16.47 -13.17 -2.30
C LYS A 103 16.16 -13.96 -1.02
N GLU A 104 17.17 -14.56 -0.40
CA GLU A 104 16.97 -15.36 0.81
C GLU A 104 16.83 -14.47 2.06
N GLN A 105 17.29 -13.22 1.97
CA GLN A 105 17.16 -12.20 3.03
C GLN A 105 15.99 -11.25 2.77
N LEU A 106 15.09 -11.56 1.84
CA LEU A 106 13.90 -10.77 1.54
C LEU A 106 12.65 -11.62 1.80
N ARG A 107 11.78 -11.13 2.70
CA ARG A 107 10.48 -11.74 2.95
C ARG A 107 9.34 -10.73 2.90
N PHE A 108 8.12 -11.22 2.75
CA PHE A 108 6.90 -10.43 2.79
C PHE A 108 6.07 -10.83 3.99
N ARG A 109 6.03 -9.98 5.02
CA ARG A 109 5.31 -10.24 6.26
C ARG A 109 3.91 -9.63 6.19
N GLN A 110 2.89 -10.44 6.44
CA GLN A 110 1.51 -9.95 6.54
C GLN A 110 1.26 -9.38 7.94
N HIS A 111 0.63 -8.21 8.05
CA HIS A 111 0.31 -7.61 9.35
C HIS A 111 -0.71 -8.45 10.13
N PHE A 112 -0.60 -8.43 11.46
CA PHE A 112 -1.69 -8.92 12.32
C PHE A 112 -2.91 -7.99 12.25
N ALA A 113 -4.09 -8.53 12.56
CA ALA A 113 -5.35 -7.77 12.52
C ALA A 113 -5.35 -6.56 13.49
N ASN A 114 -4.58 -6.61 14.57
CA ASN A 114 -4.42 -5.54 15.55
C ASN A 114 -3.29 -4.55 15.22
N GLU A 115 -2.40 -4.87 14.27
CA GLU A 115 -1.34 -3.99 13.78
C GLU A 115 -1.78 -3.16 12.58
N MET A 116 -2.78 -3.65 11.84
CA MET A 116 -3.33 -2.96 10.69
C MET A 116 -3.82 -1.56 11.08
N ALA A 117 -3.43 -0.56 10.28
CA ALA A 117 -4.05 0.75 10.36
C ALA A 117 -5.57 0.57 10.28
N ARG A 118 -6.33 1.32 11.09
CA ARG A 118 -7.77 1.12 11.34
C ARG A 118 -8.67 1.12 10.07
N TYR A 119 -8.11 1.43 8.92
CA TYR A 119 -8.73 1.56 7.62
C TYR A 119 -8.16 0.63 6.53
N ALA A 120 -7.09 -0.13 6.81
CA ALA A 120 -6.52 -1.08 5.86
C ALA A 120 -7.36 -2.38 5.86
N ALA A 121 -7.60 -2.94 4.69
CA ALA A 121 -8.23 -4.25 4.50
C ALA A 121 -7.19 -5.38 4.50
N ASP A 122 -5.97 -5.09 4.06
CA ASP A 122 -4.80 -5.97 4.15
C ASP A 122 -3.53 -5.11 4.10
N CYS A 123 -2.46 -5.58 4.74
CA CYS A 123 -1.17 -4.90 4.72
C CYS A 123 -0.03 -5.92 4.76
N LEU A 124 0.93 -5.75 3.86
CA LEU A 124 2.13 -6.57 3.79
C LEU A 124 3.37 -5.68 3.75
N ASP A 125 4.39 -6.08 4.49
CA ASP A 125 5.69 -5.42 4.51
C ASP A 125 6.71 -6.28 3.77
N ALA A 126 7.43 -5.68 2.83
CA ALA A 126 8.68 -6.25 2.34
C ALA A 126 9.77 -5.94 3.37
N GLU A 127 10.33 -6.99 3.97
CA GLU A 127 11.33 -6.91 5.02
C GLU A 127 12.67 -7.50 4.57
N PHE A 128 13.76 -6.87 4.99
CA PHE A 128 15.12 -7.40 4.80
C PHE A 128 15.69 -7.93 6.11
N GLU A 129 16.40 -9.05 6.03
CA GLU A 129 17.22 -9.53 7.13
C GLU A 129 18.51 -8.72 7.22
N SER A 130 18.82 -8.25 8.42
CA SER A 130 20.02 -7.47 8.70
C SER A 130 20.63 -7.87 10.05
N SER A 131 21.76 -7.27 10.42
CA SER A 131 22.34 -7.42 11.75
C SER A 131 21.45 -6.93 12.89
N TYR A 132 20.41 -6.14 12.60
CA TYR A 132 19.40 -5.68 13.56
C TYR A 132 18.11 -6.52 13.52
N GLY A 133 18.12 -7.65 12.80
CA GLY A 133 16.94 -8.47 12.54
C GLY A 133 16.21 -8.04 11.27
N TRP A 134 14.94 -8.42 11.18
CA TRP A 134 14.07 -8.11 10.05
C TRP A 134 13.57 -6.67 10.11
N ILE A 135 13.75 -5.92 9.02
CA ILE A 135 13.41 -4.51 8.94
C ILE A 135 12.54 -4.26 7.70
N GLU A 136 11.42 -3.58 7.88
CA GLU A 136 10.57 -3.08 6.81
C GLU A 136 11.32 -2.09 5.89
N CYS A 137 11.15 -2.26 4.58
CA CYS A 137 11.57 -1.26 3.59
C CYS A 137 10.43 -0.78 2.69
N VAL A 138 9.41 -1.62 2.43
CA VAL A 138 8.28 -1.27 1.57
C VAL A 138 6.98 -1.78 2.19
N GLY A 139 6.06 -0.88 2.49
CA GLY A 139 4.69 -1.21 2.87
C GLY A 139 3.77 -1.30 1.64
N ILE A 140 2.95 -2.36 1.59
CA ILE A 140 1.91 -2.57 0.57
C ILE A 140 0.57 -2.66 1.31
N ALA A 141 -0.24 -1.61 1.22
CA ALA A 141 -1.49 -1.50 1.96
C ALA A 141 -2.70 -1.38 1.04
N ASP A 142 -3.74 -2.17 1.29
CA ASP A 142 -5.07 -1.97 0.71
C ASP A 142 -5.90 -1.06 1.62
N ARG A 143 -5.93 0.24 1.33
CA ARG A 143 -6.64 1.24 2.15
C ARG A 143 -8.12 1.41 1.79
N SER A 144 -8.62 0.61 0.83
CA SER A 144 -9.97 0.77 0.28
C SER A 144 -10.27 2.24 -0.09
N ALA A 145 -11.50 2.71 0.07
CA ALA A 145 -11.87 4.11 -0.20
C ALA A 145 -11.86 4.99 1.06
N PHE A 146 -11.11 4.65 2.11
CA PHE A 146 -11.15 5.42 3.36
C PHE A 146 -10.72 6.87 3.16
N ASP A 147 -9.56 7.09 2.56
CA ASP A 147 -8.98 8.42 2.36
C ASP A 147 -9.87 9.30 1.50
N LEU A 148 -10.35 8.77 0.37
CA LEU A 148 -11.29 9.47 -0.51
C LEU A 148 -12.60 9.85 0.19
N ARG A 149 -13.16 8.95 1.03
CA ARG A 149 -14.38 9.24 1.79
C ARG A 149 -14.14 10.29 2.87
N ALA A 150 -12.99 10.26 3.54
CA ALA A 150 -12.63 11.26 4.54
C ALA A 150 -12.49 12.65 3.90
N HIS A 151 -11.72 12.76 2.82
CA HIS A 151 -11.58 14.01 2.06
C HIS A 151 -12.91 14.50 1.47
N SER A 152 -13.73 13.58 0.94
CA SER A 152 -15.04 13.93 0.41
C SER A 152 -15.97 14.52 1.48
N LYS A 153 -15.99 13.94 2.68
CA LYS A 153 -16.82 14.41 3.79
C LYS A 153 -16.33 15.73 4.38
N LEU A 154 -15.02 15.89 4.53
CA LEU A 154 -14.44 17.03 5.26
C LEU A 154 -14.17 18.25 4.39
N VAL A 155 -13.93 18.05 3.09
CA VAL A 155 -13.54 19.14 2.18
C VAL A 155 -14.54 19.28 1.05
N ILE A 156 -14.76 18.21 0.26
CA ILE A 156 -15.51 18.33 -1.00
C ILE A 156 -16.99 18.66 -0.74
N THR A 157 -17.63 17.97 0.21
CA THR A 157 -19.05 18.18 0.53
C THR A 157 -19.31 19.58 1.12
N PRO A 158 -18.53 20.05 2.11
CA PRO A 158 -18.65 21.43 2.61
C PRO A 158 -18.40 22.48 1.53
N VAL A 159 -17.33 22.34 0.73
CA VAL A 159 -17.01 23.28 -0.35
C VAL A 159 -18.10 23.27 -1.43
N LYS A 160 -18.62 22.10 -1.84
CA LYS A 160 -19.74 22.03 -2.79
C LYS A 160 -20.97 22.74 -2.22
N LYS A 161 -21.26 22.60 -0.92
CA LYS A 161 -22.38 23.29 -0.26
C LYS A 161 -22.17 24.81 -0.21
N GLU A 162 -20.98 25.28 0.15
CA GLU A 162 -20.62 26.69 0.17
C GLU A 162 -20.64 27.32 -1.22
N LEU A 163 -20.09 26.65 -2.24
CA LEU A 163 -20.17 27.09 -3.63
C LEU A 163 -21.64 27.15 -4.08
N VAL A 164 -22.44 26.12 -3.81
CA VAL A 164 -23.89 26.15 -4.12
C VAL A 164 -24.58 27.33 -3.42
N LEU A 165 -24.23 27.66 -2.17
CA LEU A 165 -24.77 28.83 -1.46
C LEU A 165 -24.27 30.15 -2.04
N ALA A 166 -22.99 30.26 -2.38
CA ALA A 166 -22.38 31.45 -2.97
C ALA A 166 -22.92 31.75 -4.37
N PHE A 167 -23.22 30.71 -5.15
CA PHE A 167 -23.76 30.82 -6.51
C PHE A 167 -25.29 30.89 -6.58
N LYS A 168 -26.02 30.80 -5.45
CA LYS A 168 -27.47 31.09 -5.41
C LYS A 168 -27.81 32.54 -5.82
N GLY A 169 -26.82 33.43 -5.90
CA GLY A 169 -26.99 34.82 -6.30
C GLY A 169 -26.85 35.12 -7.80
N ASN A 170 -26.28 34.25 -8.65
CA ASN A 170 -26.21 34.54 -10.09
C ASN A 170 -25.96 33.32 -10.99
N GLN A 171 -26.98 33.06 -11.83
CA GLN A 171 -26.99 32.42 -13.16
C GLN A 171 -26.62 30.93 -13.34
N LYS A 172 -27.68 30.14 -13.63
CA LYS A 172 -27.94 29.08 -14.64
C LYS A 172 -26.82 28.23 -15.31
N HIS A 173 -25.53 28.54 -15.19
CA HIS A 173 -24.46 27.87 -15.96
C HIS A 173 -23.46 27.04 -15.15
N VAL A 174 -23.42 27.16 -13.81
CA VAL A 174 -22.41 26.46 -12.97
C VAL A 174 -22.83 25.07 -12.51
N VAL A 175 -24.14 24.79 -12.45
CA VAL A 175 -24.64 23.49 -11.93
C VAL A 175 -24.37 22.33 -12.92
N LYS A 176 -24.22 22.63 -14.22
CA LYS A 176 -24.01 21.60 -15.26
C LYS A 176 -22.59 21.05 -15.36
N SER A 177 -21.61 21.65 -14.68
CA SER A 177 -20.20 21.24 -14.74
C SER A 177 -19.73 20.40 -13.56
N LEU A 178 -20.56 20.19 -12.54
CA LEU A 178 -20.20 19.48 -11.30
C LEU A 178 -20.95 18.15 -11.11
N ASP A 179 -21.86 17.82 -12.03
CA ASP A 179 -22.52 16.53 -12.10
C ASP A 179 -21.97 15.81 -13.34
N ILE A 180 -20.82 15.15 -13.13
CA ILE A 180 -20.31 14.13 -14.06
C ILE A 180 -21.02 12.83 -13.63
N GLU A 181 -22.13 12.52 -14.30
CA GLU A 181 -22.67 11.15 -14.43
C GLU A 181 -22.13 10.51 -15.71
#